data_AF-A0A8B8ZRK4-F1
#
_entry.id   AF-A0A8B8ZRK4-F1
#
_cell.length_a   1.000
_cell.length_b   1.000
_cell.length_c   1.000
_cell.angle_alpha   90.00
_cell.angle_beta   90.00
_cell.angle_gamma   90.00
#
_symmetry.space_group_name_H-M   'P 1'
#
loop_
_entity.id
_entity.type
_entity.pdbx_description
1 polymer ?
#
loop_
_entity_poly.entity_id
_entity_poly.type
_entity_poly.pdbx_seq_one_letter_code
_entity_poly.pdbx_strand_id
1 'polypeptide(L)'
;MTYLGIQIFRFYFKCTRCSAEIAFKTDPQNSDYVVESGASRNFEPWREEDEAVEKEKKKRAAEEMGDAMKSLENRAVDSKRDMDILAALEEMRSMKVPDTSTARRDDDGAECGP
;
A
#
# COMPACT_ATOMS: atom_id res chain seq x y z
N MET A 1 -14.90 -12.75 25.14
CA MET A 1 -15.12 -13.40 23.83
C MET A 1 -13.80 -13.97 23.41
N THR A 2 -13.74 -15.28 23.18
CA THR A 2 -12.54 -15.99 22.73
C THR A 2 -12.73 -16.38 21.27
N TYR A 3 -11.69 -16.18 20.45
CA TYR A 3 -11.69 -16.60 19.05
C TYR A 3 -10.67 -17.73 18.89
N LEU A 4 -11.12 -18.92 18.49
CA LEU A 4 -10.31 -20.16 18.41
C LEU A 4 -9.44 -20.45 19.65
N GLY A 5 -9.88 -20.02 20.84
CA GLY A 5 -9.14 -20.21 22.10
C GLY A 5 -8.17 -19.07 22.47
N ILE A 6 -8.00 -18.08 21.60
CA ILE A 6 -7.20 -16.88 21.87
C ILE A 6 -8.07 -15.86 22.60
N GLN A 7 -7.52 -15.24 23.66
CA GLN A 7 -8.22 -14.21 24.41
C GLN A 7 -8.22 -12.88 23.64
N ILE A 8 -9.41 -12.30 23.50
CA ILE A 8 -9.57 -10.96 22.93
C ILE A 8 -9.51 -9.95 24.08
N PHE A 9 -8.52 -9.05 24.01
CA PHE A 9 -8.35 -7.98 24.98
C PHE A 9 -9.09 -6.73 24.52
N ARG A 10 -9.62 -5.99 25.49
CA ARG A 10 -10.17 -4.65 25.31
C ARG A 10 -9.31 -3.66 26.08
N PHE A 11 -8.75 -2.71 25.37
CA PHE A 11 -7.92 -1.67 25.94
C PHE A 11 -8.71 -0.37 26.02
N TYR A 12 -8.59 0.31 27.15
CA TYR A 12 -9.20 1.62 27.38
C TYR A 12 -8.09 2.65 27.55
N PHE A 13 -8.11 3.67 26.71
CA PHE A 13 -7.20 4.80 26.79
C PHE A 13 -8.00 6.08 26.97
N LYS A 14 -7.41 7.07 27.65
CA LYS A 14 -7.99 8.40 27.79
C LYS A 14 -7.28 9.35 26.84
N CYS A 15 -8.04 10.13 26.06
CA CYS A 15 -7.45 11.19 25.25
C CYS A 15 -6.85 12.28 26.14
N THR A 16 -5.64 12.75 25.82
CA THR A 16 -4.95 13.80 26.58
C THR A 16 -5.61 15.18 26.46
N ARG A 17 -6.44 15.41 25.44
CA ARG A 17 -7.11 16.71 25.20
C ARG A 17 -8.54 16.78 25.73
N CYS A 18 -9.36 15.75 25.49
CA CYS A 18 -10.78 15.76 25.82
C CYS A 18 -11.16 14.78 26.94
N SER A 19 -10.19 14.03 27.49
CA SER A 19 -10.41 12.98 28.50
C SER A 19 -11.45 11.92 28.11
N ALA A 20 -11.84 11.88 26.83
CA ALA A 20 -12.74 10.89 26.30
C ALA A 20 -12.09 9.51 26.32
N GLU A 21 -12.90 8.50 26.60
CA GLU A 21 -12.47 7.10 26.59
C GLU A 21 -12.46 6.58 25.15
N ILE A 22 -11.32 6.05 24.76
CA ILE A 22 -11.11 5.39 23.48
C ILE A 22 -10.93 3.90 23.78
N ALA A 23 -11.79 3.08 23.18
CA ALA A 23 -11.76 1.63 23.38
C ALA A 23 -11.36 0.91 22.08
N PHE A 24 -10.37 0.02 22.18
CA PHE A 24 -9.94 -0.85 21.09
C PHE A 24 -10.02 -2.32 21.48
N LYS A 25 -10.42 -3.16 20.54
CA LYS A 25 -10.42 -4.62 20.62
C LYS A 25 -9.28 -5.19 19.78
N THR A 26 -8.67 -6.26 20.27
CA THR A 26 -7.73 -7.06 19.47
C THR A 26 -8.49 -8.05 18.59
N ASP A 27 -8.19 -8.09 17.29
CA ASP A 27 -8.80 -9.04 16.35
C ASP A 27 -7.78 -10.08 15.88
N PRO A 28 -7.75 -11.28 16.49
CA PRO A 28 -6.76 -12.31 16.17
C PRO A 28 -6.86 -12.89 14.77
N GLN A 29 -7.96 -12.66 14.04
CA GLN A 29 -8.12 -13.11 12.65
C GLN A 29 -7.28 -12.26 11.67
N ASN A 30 -7.14 -10.97 11.94
CA ASN A 30 -6.47 -10.02 11.03
C ASN A 30 -5.15 -9.50 11.61
N SER A 31 -4.73 -9.98 12.79
CA SER A 31 -3.56 -9.47 13.53
C SER A 31 -3.60 -7.95 13.76
N ASP A 32 -4.80 -7.38 13.79
CA ASP A 32 -5.05 -5.93 13.82
C ASP A 32 -5.95 -5.57 15.02
N TYR A 33 -6.15 -4.26 15.25
CA TYR A 33 -7.06 -3.75 16.28
C TYR A 33 -8.24 -3.01 15.67
N VAL A 34 -9.45 -3.29 16.15
CA VAL A 34 -10.67 -2.55 15.77
C VAL A 34 -11.07 -1.56 16.87
N VAL A 35 -11.47 -0.37 16.44
CA VAL A 35 -11.94 0.72 17.32
C VAL A 35 -13.42 0.53 17.61
N GLU A 36 -13.81 0.54 18.89
CA GLU A 36 -15.23 0.49 19.30
C GLU A 36 -15.82 1.88 19.54
N SER A 37 -15.05 2.79 20.17
CA SER A 37 -15.53 4.09 20.58
C SER A 37 -14.42 5.15 20.62
N GLY A 38 -14.80 6.40 20.33
CA GLY A 38 -13.99 7.58 20.67
C GLY A 38 -12.82 7.91 19.73
N ALA A 39 -12.55 7.10 18.72
CA ALA A 39 -11.52 7.39 17.72
C ALA A 39 -11.89 6.90 16.32
N SER A 40 -11.34 7.56 15.30
CA SER A 40 -11.28 7.07 13.92
C SER A 40 -9.85 6.63 13.63
N ARG A 41 -9.66 5.59 12.82
CA ARG A 41 -8.32 5.25 12.31
C ARG A 41 -7.86 6.37 11.36
N ASN A 42 -6.55 6.61 11.31
CA ASN A 42 -5.99 7.43 10.24
C ASN A 42 -6.23 6.72 8.90
N PHE A 43 -6.72 7.44 7.92
CA PHE A 43 -6.95 6.90 6.58
C PHE A 43 -5.64 6.89 5.81
N GLU A 44 -5.17 5.70 5.48
CA GLU A 44 -3.96 5.46 4.74
C GLU A 44 -4.34 5.03 3.31
N PRO A 45 -4.18 5.89 2.28
CA PRO A 45 -4.61 5.59 0.92
C PRO A 45 -4.06 4.27 0.36
N TRP A 46 -2.83 3.90 0.76
CA TRP A 46 -2.18 2.66 0.35
C TRP A 46 -2.85 1.39 0.88
N ARG A 47 -3.62 1.44 1.98
CA ARG A 47 -4.36 0.25 2.47
C ARG A 47 -5.51 -0.12 1.54
N GLU A 48 -6.20 0.87 0.98
CA GLU A 48 -7.26 0.58 0.01
C GLU A 48 -6.68 0.04 -1.30
N GLU A 49 -5.53 0.55 -1.74
CA GLU A 49 -4.79 0.00 -2.87
C GLU A 49 -4.38 -1.46 -2.62
N ASP A 50 -3.82 -1.77 -1.45
CA ASP A 50 -3.38 -3.13 -1.12
C ASP A 50 -4.58 -4.10 -1.07
N GLU A 51 -5.71 -3.69 -0.46
CA GLU A 51 -6.92 -4.50 -0.41
C GLU A 51 -7.55 -4.71 -1.79
N ALA A 52 -7.51 -3.69 -2.67
CA ALA A 52 -7.97 -3.79 -4.05
C ALA A 52 -7.09 -4.74 -4.87
N VAL A 53 -5.76 -4.64 -4.73
CA VAL A 53 -4.78 -5.49 -5.41
C VAL A 53 -4.94 -6.94 -4.97
N GLU A 54 -5.07 -7.20 -3.67
CA GLU A 54 -5.26 -8.56 -3.14
C GLU A 54 -6.57 -9.19 -3.60
N LYS A 55 -7.64 -8.39 -3.69
CA LYS A 55 -8.93 -8.85 -4.24
C LYS A 55 -8.83 -9.17 -5.73
N GLU A 56 -8.13 -8.34 -6.50
CA GLU A 56 -7.91 -8.56 -7.92
C GLU A 56 -7.07 -9.83 -8.17
N LYS A 57 -5.96 -9.99 -7.44
CA LYS A 57 -5.12 -11.21 -7.51
C LYS A 57 -5.91 -12.46 -7.19
N LYS A 58 -6.74 -12.45 -6.13
CA LYS A 58 -7.58 -13.60 -5.78
C LYS A 58 -8.59 -13.94 -6.88
N LYS A 59 -9.18 -12.92 -7.52
CA LYS A 59 -10.10 -13.13 -8.64
C LYS A 59 -9.38 -13.72 -9.86
N ARG A 60 -8.21 -13.17 -10.22
CA ARG A 60 -7.37 -13.71 -11.32
C ARG A 60 -6.96 -15.15 -11.02
N ALA A 61 -6.48 -15.44 -9.81
CA ALA A 61 -6.09 -16.78 -9.41
C ALA A 61 -7.26 -17.77 -9.47
N ALA A 62 -8.47 -17.37 -9.05
CA ALA A 62 -9.66 -18.22 -9.12
C ALA A 62 -10.08 -18.51 -10.58
N GLU A 63 -10.01 -17.52 -11.46
CA GLU A 63 -10.29 -17.69 -12.90
C GLU A 63 -9.24 -18.56 -13.61
N GLU A 64 -7.98 -18.48 -13.17
CA GLU A 64 -6.87 -19.27 -13.70
C GLU A 64 -6.85 -20.71 -13.16
N MET A 65 -7.41 -20.95 -11.97
CA MET A 65 -7.47 -22.29 -11.37
C MET A 65 -8.41 -23.24 -12.14
N GLY A 66 -9.38 -22.70 -12.87
CA GLY A 66 -10.33 -23.48 -13.67
C GLY A 66 -9.89 -23.79 -15.11
N ASP A 67 -8.90 -23.08 -15.64
CA ASP A 67 -8.44 -23.24 -17.02
C ASP A 67 -6.94 -22.91 -17.18
N ALA A 68 -6.13 -23.96 -17.36
CA ALA A 68 -4.69 -23.85 -17.52
C ALA A 68 -4.28 -23.11 -18.80
N MET A 69 -5.10 -23.11 -19.87
CA MET A 69 -4.80 -22.35 -21.08
C MET A 69 -4.98 -20.85 -20.86
N LYS A 70 -6.00 -20.44 -20.09
CA LYS A 70 -6.25 -19.03 -19.76
C LYS A 70 -5.11 -18.41 -18.94
N SER A 71 -4.52 -19.15 -18.00
CA SER A 71 -3.35 -18.66 -17.24
C SER A 71 -2.13 -18.47 -18.13
N LEU A 72 -1.90 -19.37 -19.08
CA LEU A 72 -0.79 -19.25 -20.05
C LEU A 72 -0.98 -18.06 -20.99
N GLU A 73 -2.19 -17.84 -21.49
CA GLU A 73 -2.53 -16.70 -22.33
C GLU A 73 -2.34 -15.37 -21.58
N ASN A 74 -2.83 -15.26 -20.35
CA ASN A 74 -2.63 -14.06 -19.51
C ASN A 74 -1.15 -13.75 -19.31
N ARG A 75 -0.33 -14.75 -18.96
CA ARG A 75 1.12 -14.57 -18.80
C ARG A 75 1.80 -14.10 -20.07
N ALA A 76 1.41 -14.63 -21.23
CA ALA A 76 1.98 -14.22 -22.52
C ALA A 76 1.58 -12.78 -22.88
N VAL A 77 0.34 -12.40 -22.63
CA VAL A 77 -0.16 -11.03 -22.85
C VAL A 77 0.52 -10.05 -21.91
N ASP A 78 0.67 -10.38 -20.63
CA ASP A 78 1.35 -9.53 -19.64
C ASP A 78 2.83 -9.36 -19.99
N SER A 79 3.53 -10.46 -20.36
CA SER A 79 4.92 -10.40 -20.82
C SER A 79 5.09 -9.49 -22.05
N LYS A 80 4.12 -9.52 -22.98
CA LYS A 80 4.14 -8.66 -24.15
C LYS A 80 3.94 -7.19 -23.79
N ARG A 81 2.97 -6.89 -22.91
CA ARG A 81 2.72 -5.52 -22.43
C ARG A 81 3.95 -4.95 -21.73
N ASP A 82 4.59 -5.74 -20.87
CA ASP A 82 5.79 -5.30 -20.15
C ASP A 82 6.93 -4.98 -21.14
N MET A 83 7.13 -5.81 -22.17
CA MET A 83 8.10 -5.54 -23.23
C MET A 83 7.78 -4.25 -24.00
N ASP A 84 6.52 -4.03 -24.37
CA ASP A 84 6.08 -2.84 -25.09
C ASP A 84 6.27 -1.57 -24.24
N ILE A 85 6.01 -1.66 -22.92
CA ILE A 85 6.24 -0.56 -21.97
C ILE A 85 7.73 -0.27 -21.82
N LEU A 86 8.56 -1.31 -21.68
CA LEU A 86 10.02 -1.16 -21.58
C LEU A 86 10.61 -0.53 -22.84
N ALA A 87 10.15 -0.92 -24.02
CA ALA A 87 10.55 -0.32 -25.29
C ALA A 87 10.15 1.17 -25.36
N ALA A 88 8.93 1.52 -24.96
CA ALA A 88 8.48 2.91 -24.93
C ALA A 88 9.28 3.77 -23.93
N LEU A 89 9.64 3.21 -22.76
CA LEU A 89 10.50 3.87 -21.78
C LEU A 89 11.92 4.07 -22.31
N GLU A 90 12.47 3.08 -23.03
CA GLU A 90 13.79 3.16 -23.65
C GLU A 90 13.84 4.21 -24.76
N GLU A 91 12.79 4.31 -25.59
CA GLU A 91 12.65 5.35 -26.61
C GLU A 91 12.63 6.75 -25.97
N MET A 92 11.80 6.95 -24.94
CA MET A 92 11.77 8.22 -24.20
C MET A 92 13.11 8.55 -23.50
N ARG A 93 13.85 7.53 -23.05
CA ARG A 93 15.17 7.69 -22.42
C ARG A 93 16.25 8.02 -23.44
N SER A 94 16.19 7.43 -24.64
CA SER A 94 17.11 7.71 -25.75
C SER A 94 16.96 9.15 -26.27
N MET A 95 15.73 9.67 -26.25
CA MET A 95 15.46 11.07 -26.60
C MET A 95 15.87 12.08 -25.51
N LYS A 96 16.04 11.63 -24.25
CA LYS A 96 16.63 12.44 -23.19
C LYS A 96 18.15 12.44 -23.33
N VAL A 97 18.65 13.45 -24.04
CA VAL A 97 20.08 13.82 -24.06
C VAL A 97 20.53 14.01 -22.60
N PRO A 98 21.72 13.52 -22.17
CA PRO A 98 22.23 13.90 -20.87
C PRO A 98 22.41 15.43 -20.87
N ASP A 99 21.62 16.13 -20.06
CA ASP A 99 21.72 17.57 -19.88
C ASP A 99 23.14 17.94 -19.44
N THR A 100 23.99 18.32 -20.39
CA THR A 100 25.31 18.92 -20.14
C THR A 100 25.19 20.43 -19.96
N SER A 101 24.02 20.93 -19.55
CA SER A 101 23.79 22.38 -19.38
C SER A 101 22.71 22.71 -18.35
N THR A 102 23.00 22.49 -17.07
CA THR A 102 22.72 23.53 -16.05
C THR A 102 23.86 23.55 -15.05
N ALA A 103 24.77 24.48 -15.32
CA ALA A 103 25.76 24.96 -14.39
C ALA A 103 25.07 25.58 -13.15
N ARG A 104 25.73 25.40 -11.99
CA ARG A 104 25.65 26.20 -10.75
C ARG A 104 24.31 26.21 -10.01
N ARG A 105 24.30 25.57 -8.84
CA ARG A 105 24.12 26.23 -7.52
C ARG A 105 24.92 25.46 -6.46
N ASP A 106 26.21 25.79 -6.36
CA ASP A 106 26.91 25.79 -5.07
C ASP A 106 26.60 27.14 -4.38
N ASP A 107 26.55 27.12 -3.04
CA ASP A 107 26.22 28.20 -2.08
C ASP A 107 24.75 28.67 -2.08
N ASP A 108 24.04 28.77 -0.96
CA ASP A 108 24.46 29.29 0.35
C ASP A 108 24.01 28.43 1.56
N GLY A 109 24.88 28.38 2.57
CA GLY A 109 24.52 27.97 3.93
C GLY A 109 23.81 29.06 4.75
N ALA A 110 23.61 28.75 6.03
CA ALA A 110 23.04 29.55 7.13
C ALA A 110 21.50 29.63 7.17
N GLU A 111 20.79 29.47 8.29
CA GLU A 111 21.14 29.30 9.71
C GLU A 111 19.88 28.76 10.42
N CYS A 112 20.06 27.95 11.47
CA CYS A 112 18.99 27.68 12.42
C CYS A 112 19.15 28.64 13.60
N GLY A 113 18.11 29.43 13.86
CA GLY A 113 17.90 30.02 15.19
C GLY A 113 16.95 31.23 15.19
N PRO A 114 16.61 31.73 16.39
CA PRO A 114 16.48 31.01 17.66
C PRO A 114 15.16 30.23 17.80
#